data_AF-A0AA90T9K0-F1
#
_entry.id   AF-A0AA90T9K0-F1
#
_cell.length_a   1.000
_cell.length_b   1.000
_cell.length_c   1.000
_cell.angle_alpha   90.00
_cell.angle_beta   90.00
_cell.angle_gamma   90.00
#
_symmetry.space_group_name_H-M   'P 1'
#
loop_
_entity.id
_entity.type
_entity.pdbx_description
1 polymer ?
#
loop_
_entity_poly.entity_id
_entity_poly.type
_entity_poly.pdbx_seq_one_letter_code
_entity_poly.pdbx_strand_id
1 'polypeptide(L)'
;MNKVEEKILEKNLTKYILQVENGYRINLNLLKRDARDLNIELLEFLFDEFKDEYFKMPKEGVWVFEREKFLDFISYKNFLSDSYTRFANKIALCDTEGNSIAQNTDVVLDFPFKDCVLEGGASKDSDKKKEIFFNQTLANEEIDRLFSPKVLHNFSYITQENTDLSVQSDISKIPAFIQSDDLSVSPPPH
;
A
#
# COMPACT_ATOMS: atom_id res chain seq x y z
N MET A 1 -14.18 -7.38 -24.06
CA MET A 1 -14.50 -8.81 -24.23
C MET A 1 -13.30 -9.46 -24.90
N ASN A 2 -12.89 -10.67 -24.50
CA ASN A 2 -11.78 -11.34 -25.18
C ASN A 2 -12.27 -12.09 -26.43
N LYS A 3 -11.38 -12.42 -27.37
CA LYS A 3 -11.75 -13.10 -28.61
C LYS A 3 -12.49 -14.43 -28.38
N VAL A 4 -12.15 -15.15 -27.32
CA VAL A 4 -12.80 -16.41 -26.93
C VAL A 4 -14.23 -16.17 -26.44
N GLU A 5 -14.46 -15.16 -25.61
CA GLU A 5 -15.77 -14.74 -25.11
C GLU A 5 -16.66 -14.25 -26.26
N GLU A 6 -16.11 -13.45 -27.18
CA GLU A 6 -16.81 -13.00 -28.39
C GLU A 6 -17.27 -14.20 -29.22
N LYS A 7 -16.37 -15.16 -29.46
CA LYS A 7 -16.69 -16.40 -30.20
C LYS A 7 -17.66 -17.32 -29.49
N ILE A 8 -17.62 -17.38 -28.16
CA ILE A 8 -18.60 -18.12 -27.35
C ILE A 8 -20.01 -17.55 -27.56
N LEU A 9 -20.14 -16.22 -27.68
CA LEU A 9 -21.41 -15.55 -27.93
C LEU A 9 -21.86 -15.71 -29.38
N GLU A 10 -20.95 -15.59 -30.36
CA GLU A 10 -21.26 -15.82 -31.77
C GLU A 10 -21.78 -17.24 -32.02
N LYS A 11 -21.13 -18.25 -31.43
CA LYS A 11 -21.54 -19.66 -31.56
C LYS A 11 -22.65 -20.06 -30.59
N ASN A 12 -23.11 -19.13 -29.77
CA ASN A 12 -24.19 -19.31 -28.80
C ASN A 12 -24.00 -20.54 -27.90
N LEU A 13 -22.81 -20.73 -27.33
CA LEU A 13 -22.56 -21.79 -26.35
C LEU A 13 -23.20 -21.44 -25.02
N THR A 14 -24.52 -21.65 -24.94
CA THR A 14 -25.38 -21.31 -23.80
C THR A 14 -24.87 -21.83 -22.47
N LYS A 15 -24.19 -22.98 -22.45
CA LYS A 15 -23.52 -23.56 -21.28
C LYS A 15 -22.61 -22.57 -20.54
N TYR A 16 -21.89 -21.73 -21.28
CA TYR A 16 -20.93 -20.78 -20.71
C TYR A 16 -21.53 -19.38 -20.53
N ILE A 17 -22.79 -19.15 -20.92
CA ILE A 17 -23.45 -17.85 -20.87
C ILE A 17 -24.40 -17.81 -19.67
N LEU A 18 -24.18 -16.87 -18.76
CA LEU A 18 -25.07 -16.57 -17.64
C LEU A 18 -25.90 -15.33 -17.99
N GLN A 19 -27.22 -15.45 -17.93
CA GLN A 19 -28.10 -14.29 -18.01
C GLN A 19 -28.09 -13.51 -16.70
N VAL A 20 -28.00 -12.19 -16.80
CA VAL A 20 -28.02 -11.24 -15.69
C VAL A 20 -29.07 -10.18 -16.00
N GLU A 21 -29.67 -9.55 -14.98
CA GLU A 21 -30.78 -8.59 -15.13
C GLU A 21 -30.54 -7.51 -16.20
N ASN A 22 -29.27 -7.09 -16.41
CA ASN A 22 -28.87 -6.09 -17.41
C ASN A 22 -27.91 -6.64 -18.50
N GLY A 23 -28.02 -7.92 -18.87
CA GLY A 23 -27.29 -8.47 -20.02
C GLY A 23 -26.84 -9.91 -19.82
N TYR A 24 -25.64 -10.22 -20.29
CA TYR A 24 -25.06 -11.55 -20.20
C TYR A 24 -23.63 -11.48 -19.68
N ARG A 25 -23.21 -12.52 -18.98
CA ARG A 25 -21.84 -12.68 -18.49
C ARG A 25 -21.35 -14.08 -18.81
N ILE A 26 -20.09 -14.20 -19.22
CA ILE A 26 -19.48 -15.52 -19.44
C ILE A 26 -19.06 -16.15 -18.09
N ASN A 27 -19.40 -17.42 -17.90
CA ASN A 27 -19.00 -18.22 -16.75
C ASN A 27 -17.55 -18.70 -16.91
N LEU A 28 -16.61 -17.84 -16.56
CA LEU A 28 -15.17 -18.14 -16.66
C LEU A 28 -14.73 -19.25 -15.71
N ASN A 29 -15.40 -19.43 -14.57
CA ASN A 29 -15.08 -20.51 -13.64
C ASN A 29 -15.38 -21.87 -14.27
N LEU A 30 -16.54 -21.98 -14.93
CA LEU A 30 -16.91 -23.17 -15.68
C LEU A 30 -15.95 -23.40 -16.86
N LEU A 31 -15.61 -22.35 -17.61
CA LEU A 31 -14.66 -22.45 -18.73
C LEU A 31 -13.27 -22.95 -18.28
N LYS A 32 -12.76 -22.42 -17.16
CA LYS A 32 -11.49 -22.87 -16.57
C LYS A 32 -11.58 -24.31 -16.06
N ARG A 33 -12.72 -24.72 -15.52
CA ARG A 33 -12.94 -26.10 -15.06
C ARG A 33 -12.95 -27.05 -16.25
N ASP A 34 -13.77 -26.77 -17.24
CA ASP A 34 -13.91 -27.60 -18.44
C ASP A 34 -12.60 -27.70 -19.23
N ALA A 35 -11.77 -26.64 -19.23
CA ALA A 35 -10.43 -26.68 -19.80
C ALA A 35 -9.46 -27.58 -19.00
N ARG A 36 -9.60 -27.66 -17.67
CA ARG A 36 -8.81 -28.58 -16.84
C ARG A 36 -9.25 -30.02 -17.00
N ASP A 37 -10.56 -30.22 -17.06
CA ASP A 37 -11.20 -31.53 -17.19
C ASP A 37 -11.14 -32.07 -18.64
N LEU A 38 -10.55 -31.31 -19.58
CA LEU A 38 -10.46 -31.64 -21.00
C LEU A 38 -11.83 -31.96 -21.61
N ASN A 39 -12.83 -31.14 -21.29
CA ASN A 39 -14.19 -31.30 -21.78
C ASN A 39 -14.22 -31.28 -23.32
N ILE A 40 -14.85 -32.29 -23.91
CA ILE A 40 -14.86 -32.52 -25.37
C ILE A 40 -15.52 -31.35 -26.12
N GLU A 41 -16.67 -30.85 -25.66
CA GLU A 41 -17.39 -29.75 -26.32
C GLU A 41 -16.54 -28.48 -26.36
N LEU A 42 -15.82 -28.19 -25.27
CA LEU A 42 -14.89 -27.06 -25.22
C LEU A 42 -13.71 -27.27 -26.17
N LEU A 43 -13.14 -28.47 -26.20
CA LEU A 43 -12.00 -28.78 -27.05
C LEU A 43 -12.37 -28.72 -28.53
N GLU A 44 -13.53 -29.22 -28.93
CA GLU A 44 -14.04 -29.10 -30.30
C GLU A 44 -14.19 -27.62 -30.71
N PHE A 45 -14.83 -26.81 -29.86
CA PHE A 45 -14.96 -25.38 -30.10
C PHE A 45 -13.59 -24.68 -30.22
N LEU A 46 -12.66 -24.96 -29.31
CA LEU A 46 -11.32 -24.38 -29.34
C LEU A 46 -10.52 -24.87 -30.54
N PHE A 47 -10.73 -26.11 -30.98
CA PHE A 47 -10.06 -26.68 -32.13
C PHE A 47 -10.57 -26.07 -33.44
N ASP A 48 -11.84 -25.70 -33.52
CA ASP A 48 -12.40 -25.06 -34.71
C ASP A 48 -11.99 -23.59 -34.82
N GLU A 49 -12.06 -22.82 -33.73
CA GLU A 49 -11.88 -21.37 -33.77
C GLU A 49 -10.47 -20.91 -33.36
N PHE A 50 -9.73 -21.69 -32.57
CA PHE A 50 -8.47 -21.28 -31.95
C PHE A 50 -7.36 -22.33 -32.04
N LYS A 51 -7.41 -23.16 -33.09
CA LYS A 51 -6.46 -24.24 -33.34
C LYS A 51 -5.01 -23.81 -33.24
N ASP A 52 -4.64 -22.77 -33.98
CA ASP A 52 -3.26 -22.31 -34.10
C ASP A 52 -2.77 -21.60 -32.82
N GLU A 53 -3.70 -21.16 -31.96
CA GLU A 53 -3.37 -20.46 -30.71
C GLU A 53 -3.17 -21.42 -29.55
N TYR A 54 -4.02 -22.44 -29.39
CA TYR A 54 -4.03 -23.30 -28.21
C TYR A 54 -3.74 -24.78 -28.50
N PHE A 55 -3.41 -25.16 -29.73
CA PHE A 55 -3.01 -26.53 -30.05
C PHE A 55 -1.66 -26.59 -30.76
N LYS A 56 -0.90 -27.63 -30.45
CA LYS A 56 0.36 -27.99 -31.11
C LYS A 56 0.24 -29.35 -31.77
N MET A 57 0.93 -29.53 -32.89
CA MET A 57 1.02 -30.80 -33.59
C MET A 57 2.45 -31.38 -33.43
N PRO A 58 2.78 -32.05 -32.31
CA PRO A 58 4.10 -32.62 -32.08
C PRO A 58 4.45 -33.73 -33.07
N LYS A 59 3.43 -34.38 -33.63
CA LYS A 59 3.55 -35.43 -34.65
C LYS A 59 2.40 -35.26 -35.64
N GLU A 60 2.64 -35.57 -36.90
CA GLU A 60 1.62 -35.53 -37.95
C GLU A 60 0.36 -36.29 -37.54
N GLY A 61 -0.79 -35.62 -37.65
CA GLY A 61 -2.10 -36.16 -37.28
C GLY A 61 -2.43 -36.16 -35.77
N VAL A 62 -1.49 -35.81 -34.89
CA VAL A 62 -1.72 -35.76 -33.43
C VAL A 62 -1.69 -34.32 -32.95
N TRP A 63 -2.84 -33.83 -32.51
CA TRP A 63 -2.97 -32.50 -31.91
C TRP A 63 -3.01 -32.60 -30.39
N VAL A 64 -2.28 -31.70 -29.73
CA VAL A 64 -2.19 -31.61 -28.27
C VAL A 64 -2.63 -30.22 -27.85
N PHE A 65 -3.62 -30.17 -26.96
CA PHE A 65 -4.12 -28.94 -26.36
C PHE A 65 -3.10 -28.37 -25.37
N GLU A 66 -2.66 -27.14 -25.58
CA GLU A 66 -1.82 -26.38 -24.67
C GLU A 66 -2.64 -25.80 -23.51
N ARG A 67 -3.09 -26.70 -22.62
CA ARG A 67 -3.99 -26.35 -21.50
C ARG A 67 -3.52 -25.16 -20.67
N GLU A 68 -2.26 -25.17 -20.23
CA GLU A 68 -1.73 -24.11 -19.35
C GLU A 68 -1.76 -22.75 -20.06
N LYS A 69 -1.39 -22.70 -21.35
CA LYS A 69 -1.43 -21.49 -22.18
C LYS A 69 -2.85 -20.91 -22.28
N PHE A 70 -3.85 -21.76 -22.43
CA PHE A 70 -5.25 -21.34 -22.44
C PHE A 70 -5.73 -20.86 -21.07
N LEU A 71 -5.42 -21.60 -19.99
CA LEU A 71 -5.80 -21.21 -18.62
C LEU A 71 -5.18 -19.87 -18.21
N ASP A 72 -3.94 -19.66 -18.59
CA ASP A 72 -3.21 -18.41 -18.48
C ASP A 72 -3.95 -17.28 -19.19
N PHE A 73 -4.28 -17.46 -20.48
CA PHE A 73 -5.02 -16.48 -21.28
C PHE A 73 -6.35 -16.07 -20.64
N ILE A 74 -7.16 -17.03 -20.19
CA ILE A 74 -8.44 -16.77 -19.52
C ILE A 74 -8.24 -16.09 -18.15
N SER A 75 -7.11 -16.33 -17.48
CA SER A 75 -6.84 -15.76 -16.16
C SER A 75 -6.35 -14.31 -16.23
N TYR A 76 -5.55 -13.93 -17.23
CA TYR A 76 -4.95 -12.59 -17.28
C TYR A 76 -5.95 -11.46 -17.52
N LYS A 77 -7.01 -11.67 -18.31
CA LYS A 77 -7.92 -10.56 -18.69
C LYS A 77 -9.02 -10.23 -17.68
N ASN A 78 -9.33 -11.11 -16.72
CA ASN A 78 -10.13 -10.71 -15.53
C ASN A 78 -9.40 -9.65 -14.68
N PHE A 79 -8.08 -9.53 -14.84
CA PHE A 79 -7.24 -8.55 -14.16
C PHE A 79 -6.97 -7.29 -15.01
N LEU A 80 -7.27 -7.32 -16.32
CA LEU A 80 -6.81 -6.33 -17.29
C LEU A 80 -7.95 -5.83 -18.16
N SER A 81 -8.86 -5.05 -17.58
CA SER A 81 -9.88 -4.36 -18.38
C SER A 81 -9.27 -3.46 -19.46
N ASP A 82 -8.00 -3.02 -19.33
CA ASP A 82 -7.36 -2.17 -20.34
C ASP A 82 -5.81 -2.16 -20.31
N SER A 83 -5.15 -3.31 -20.47
CA SER A 83 -3.69 -3.31 -20.74
C SER A 83 -3.30 -4.30 -21.83
N TYR A 84 -2.37 -3.84 -22.66
CA TYR A 84 -1.68 -4.57 -23.73
C TYR A 84 -0.48 -5.38 -23.21
N THR A 85 -0.32 -5.48 -21.89
CA THR A 85 0.79 -6.22 -21.24
C THR A 85 0.23 -7.24 -20.25
N ARG A 86 1.01 -8.30 -19.96
CA ARG A 86 0.65 -9.32 -18.95
C ARG A 86 0.59 -8.75 -17.51
N PHE A 87 1.10 -7.54 -17.30
CA PHE A 87 1.18 -6.91 -15.99
C PHE A 87 -0.10 -6.16 -15.64
N ALA A 88 -0.48 -6.26 -14.37
CA ALA A 88 -1.50 -5.45 -13.70
C ALA A 88 -1.41 -3.96 -14.06
N ASN A 89 -2.55 -3.29 -14.23
CA ASN A 89 -2.63 -1.81 -14.32
C ASN A 89 -2.32 -1.09 -12.99
N LYS A 90 -1.62 -1.75 -12.07
CA LYS A 90 -1.15 -1.22 -10.80
C LYS A 90 0.29 -1.66 -10.62
N ILE A 91 1.16 -0.71 -10.30
CA ILE A 91 2.54 -1.00 -9.89
C ILE A 91 2.46 -1.82 -8.60
N ALA A 92 3.01 -3.03 -8.62
CA ALA A 92 2.98 -3.95 -7.50
C ALA A 92 4.32 -4.68 -7.36
N LEU A 93 4.66 -5.06 -6.12
CA LEU A 93 5.73 -6.01 -5.85
C LEU A 93 5.19 -7.41 -6.10
N CYS A 94 5.89 -8.18 -6.93
CA CYS A 94 5.54 -9.55 -7.26
C CYS A 94 6.70 -10.50 -6.93
N ASP A 95 6.38 -11.77 -6.70
CA ASP A 95 7.37 -12.84 -6.64
C ASP A 95 7.96 -13.14 -8.03
N THR A 96 8.88 -14.12 -8.09
CA THR A 96 9.52 -14.55 -9.34
C THR A 96 8.55 -15.22 -10.33
N GLU A 97 7.37 -15.63 -9.88
CA GLU A 97 6.33 -16.26 -10.70
C GLU A 97 5.31 -15.23 -11.22
N GLY A 98 5.41 -13.98 -10.75
CA GLY A 98 4.56 -12.87 -11.15
C GLY A 98 3.31 -12.68 -10.27
N ASN A 99 3.19 -13.41 -9.16
CA ASN A 99 2.09 -13.25 -8.22
C ASN A 99 2.33 -12.03 -7.33
N SER A 100 1.29 -11.22 -7.12
CA SER A 100 1.42 -10.02 -6.28
C SER A 100 1.55 -10.38 -4.81
N ILE A 101 2.57 -9.84 -4.15
CA ILE A 101 2.81 -9.98 -2.71
C ILE A 101 1.60 -9.48 -1.90
N ALA A 102 0.88 -8.46 -2.39
CA ALA A 102 -0.30 -7.92 -1.72
C ALA A 102 -1.49 -8.91 -1.66
N GLN A 103 -1.52 -9.92 -2.51
CA GLN A 103 -2.56 -10.96 -2.53
C GLN A 103 -2.08 -12.26 -1.87
N ASN A 104 -0.81 -12.33 -1.48
CA ASN A 104 -0.22 -13.50 -0.88
C ASN A 104 -0.31 -13.42 0.65
N THR A 105 -0.97 -14.40 1.26
CA THR A 105 -1.16 -14.49 2.72
C THR A 105 0.07 -15.00 3.46
N ASP A 106 1.03 -15.59 2.76
CA ASP A 106 2.16 -16.29 3.35
C ASP A 106 3.36 -15.37 3.62
N VAL A 107 3.25 -14.10 3.24
CA VAL A 107 4.33 -13.12 3.31
C VAL A 107 3.88 -11.86 4.05
N VAL A 108 4.76 -11.32 4.88
CA VAL A 108 4.52 -10.09 5.65
C VAL A 108 5.58 -9.06 5.26
N LEU A 109 5.14 -7.84 4.99
CA LEU A 109 6.04 -6.70 4.86
C LEU A 109 6.43 -6.21 6.25
N ASP A 110 7.68 -6.42 6.61
CA ASP A 110 8.24 -5.84 7.83
C ASP A 110 9.07 -4.60 7.48
N PHE A 111 8.61 -3.45 7.96
CA PHE A 111 9.32 -2.19 7.81
C PHE A 111 10.15 -1.93 9.08
N PRO A 112 11.48 -1.75 8.96
CA PRO A 112 12.29 -1.40 10.11
C PRO A 112 11.82 -0.05 10.68
N PHE A 113 11.84 0.08 12.00
CA PHE A 113 11.41 1.27 12.75
C PHE A 113 9.91 1.63 12.60
N LYS A 114 9.05 0.71 12.16
CA LYS A 114 7.58 0.95 12.11
C LYS A 114 6.97 1.22 13.50
N ASP A 115 7.60 0.70 14.54
CA ASP A 115 7.17 0.86 15.93
C ASP A 115 7.94 2.01 16.62
N CYS A 116 8.29 3.07 15.90
CA CYS A 116 9.05 4.19 16.46
C CYS A 116 8.24 5.50 16.51
N VAL A 117 8.52 6.33 17.51
CA VAL A 117 8.06 7.71 17.64
C VAL A 117 9.24 8.63 17.35
N LEU A 118 9.06 9.57 16.42
CA LEU A 118 10.06 10.58 16.09
C LEU A 118 9.86 11.81 16.97
N GLU A 119 10.87 12.18 17.75
CA GLU A 119 10.91 13.47 18.42
C GLU A 119 11.41 14.54 17.45
N GLY A 120 10.45 15.25 16.85
CA GLY A 120 10.71 16.41 16.00
C GLY A 120 10.77 17.69 16.82
N GLY A 121 11.87 18.45 16.70
CA GLY A 121 12.10 19.71 17.41
C GLY A 121 12.53 20.89 16.52
N ALA A 122 12.44 20.73 15.20
CA ALA A 122 12.79 21.76 14.23
C ALA A 122 11.64 22.77 14.09
N SER A 123 11.94 24.06 14.24
CA SER A 123 10.97 25.13 14.01
C SER A 123 11.20 25.84 12.67
N LYS A 124 12.37 25.63 12.04
CA LYS A 124 12.77 26.15 10.74
C LYS A 124 13.63 25.11 10.02
N ASP A 125 13.57 25.07 8.69
CA ASP A 125 14.28 24.08 7.86
C ASP A 125 15.82 24.15 7.95
N SER A 126 16.36 25.27 8.44
CA SER A 126 17.80 25.43 8.68
C SER A 126 18.30 24.79 9.98
N ASP A 127 17.39 24.39 10.89
CA ASP A 127 17.73 23.91 12.21
C ASP A 127 18.14 22.43 12.17
N LYS A 128 19.46 22.18 12.09
CA LYS A 128 20.02 20.83 12.22
C LYS A 128 20.07 20.39 13.67
N LYS A 129 18.89 20.19 14.29
CA LYS A 129 18.81 19.52 15.59
C LYS A 129 18.89 18.01 15.39
N LYS A 130 19.42 17.32 16.40
CA LYS A 130 19.48 15.86 16.39
C LYS A 130 18.09 15.30 16.63
N GLU A 131 17.50 14.74 15.59
CA GLU A 131 16.23 14.01 15.68
C GLU A 131 16.47 12.61 16.27
N ILE A 132 15.62 12.20 17.20
CA ILE A 132 15.74 10.92 17.91
C ILE A 132 14.49 10.09 17.60
N PHE A 133 14.70 8.84 17.19
CA PHE A 133 13.64 7.85 17.03
C PHE A 133 13.58 6.94 18.27
N PHE A 134 12.48 7.02 19.01
CA PHE A 134 12.23 6.17 20.17
C PHE A 134 11.45 4.94 19.73
N ASN A 135 11.95 3.74 20.00
CA ASN A 135 11.18 2.52 19.77
C ASN A 135 10.11 2.34 20.86
N GLN A 136 8.87 2.07 20.48
CA GLN A 136 7.72 1.94 21.37
C GLN A 136 7.88 0.83 22.41
N THR A 137 8.58 -0.25 22.07
CA THR A 137 8.82 -1.37 23.00
C THR A 137 10.03 -1.10 23.88
N LEU A 138 11.15 -0.64 23.31
CA LEU A 138 12.41 -0.48 24.05
C LEU A 138 12.51 0.82 24.85
N ALA A 139 11.82 1.88 24.41
CA ALA A 139 11.88 3.22 24.99
C ALA A 139 10.48 3.71 25.41
N ASN A 140 9.65 2.79 25.92
CA ASN A 140 8.28 3.09 26.33
C ASN A 140 8.21 4.20 27.39
N GLU A 141 9.07 4.17 28.41
CA GLU A 141 9.10 5.19 29.47
C GLU A 141 9.40 6.60 28.95
N GLU A 142 10.34 6.72 28.01
CA GLU A 142 10.70 8.01 27.39
C GLU A 142 9.54 8.54 26.55
N ILE A 143 8.83 7.66 25.84
CA ILE A 143 7.64 8.00 25.07
C ILE A 143 6.51 8.46 25.98
N ASP A 144 6.24 7.73 27.06
CA ASP A 144 5.20 8.10 28.04
C ASP A 144 5.49 9.46 28.66
N ARG A 145 6.77 9.74 28.97
CA ARG A 145 7.21 11.04 29.45
C ARG A 145 7.04 12.13 28.40
N LEU A 146 7.38 11.85 27.15
CA LEU A 146 7.23 12.79 26.04
C LEU A 146 5.76 13.23 25.85
N PHE A 147 4.83 12.29 26.01
CA PHE A 147 3.38 12.55 25.91
C PHE A 147 2.72 12.96 27.22
N SER A 148 3.43 12.90 28.34
CA SER A 148 2.89 13.33 29.63
C SER A 148 2.57 14.83 29.63
N PRO A 149 1.50 15.27 30.32
CA PRO A 149 1.14 16.68 30.40
C PRO A 149 2.27 17.46 31.09
N LYS A 150 2.77 18.49 30.41
CA LYS A 150 3.84 19.33 30.96
C LYS A 150 3.33 20.08 32.19
N VAL A 151 4.09 20.01 33.27
CA VAL A 151 3.77 20.63 34.57
C VAL A 151 3.53 22.14 34.42
N LEU A 152 4.29 22.80 33.54
CA LEU A 152 4.11 24.21 33.19
C LEU A 152 3.38 24.31 31.86
N HIS A 153 2.06 24.53 31.91
CA HIS A 153 1.24 24.85 30.76
C HIS A 153 0.50 26.17 31.02
N ASN A 154 0.45 27.06 30.03
CA ASN A 154 -0.32 28.29 30.06
C ASN A 154 0.01 29.27 31.21
N PHE A 155 1.30 29.51 31.48
CA PHE A 155 1.68 30.53 32.46
C PHE A 155 1.48 31.94 31.88
N SER A 156 0.96 32.85 32.70
CA SER A 156 0.87 34.28 32.40
C SER A 156 1.95 35.03 33.17
N TYR A 157 2.59 36.00 32.53
CA TYR A 157 3.53 36.89 33.21
C TYR A 157 2.79 38.15 33.66
N ILE A 158 2.84 38.46 34.95
CA ILE A 158 2.23 39.67 35.51
C ILE A 158 3.35 40.66 35.83
N THR A 159 3.36 41.80 35.14
CA THR A 159 4.22 42.94 35.46
C THR A 159 3.54 43.87 36.48
N GLN A 160 4.30 44.76 37.12
CA GLN A 160 3.80 45.71 38.14
C GLN A 160 2.66 46.63 37.64
N GLU A 161 2.36 46.66 36.34
CA GLU A 161 1.29 47.47 35.74
C GLU A 161 -0.04 46.70 35.54
N ASN A 162 -0.20 45.49 36.08
CA ASN A 162 -1.47 44.72 35.99
C ASN A 162 -1.99 44.53 34.55
N THR A 163 -1.08 44.31 33.60
CA THR A 163 -1.45 43.95 32.22
C THR A 163 -1.18 42.46 32.00
N ASP A 164 -2.25 41.68 31.83
CA ASP A 164 -2.17 40.26 31.51
C ASP A 164 -1.64 40.07 30.08
N LEU A 165 -0.38 39.65 29.95
CA LEU A 165 0.14 39.17 28.67
C LEU A 165 -0.06 37.65 28.60
N SER A 166 -1.09 37.23 27.86
CA SER A 166 -1.26 35.82 27.51
C SER A 166 -0.12 35.41 26.57
N VAL A 167 0.81 34.61 27.08
CA VAL A 167 1.93 34.07 26.30
C VAL A 167 1.37 32.96 25.42
N GLN A 168 1.10 33.26 24.15
CA GLN A 168 1.06 32.22 23.13
C GLN A 168 2.42 31.50 23.13
N SER A 169 2.38 30.18 22.94
CA SER A 169 3.42 29.16 23.16
C SER A 169 4.75 29.32 22.39
N ASP A 170 5.10 30.52 21.94
CA ASP A 170 6.40 30.86 21.39
C ASP A 170 7.42 31.06 22.51
N ILE A 171 8.13 29.96 22.84
CA ILE A 171 9.24 29.92 23.80
C ILE A 171 10.37 30.90 23.43
N SER A 172 10.41 31.37 22.17
CA SER A 172 11.39 32.33 21.64
C SER A 172 11.26 33.76 22.19
N LYS A 173 10.18 34.07 22.93
CA LYS A 173 9.93 35.42 23.48
C LYS A 173 10.04 35.50 25.01
N ILE A 174 10.44 34.42 25.69
CA ILE A 174 10.64 34.45 27.14
C ILE A 174 11.93 35.22 27.43
N PRO A 175 11.90 36.35 28.17
CA PRO A 175 13.12 37.04 28.57
C PRO A 175 13.94 36.11 29.47
N ALA A 176 15.24 35.95 29.15
CA ALA A 176 16.16 35.24 30.02
C ALA A 176 16.17 35.89 31.41
N PHE A 177 16.21 35.07 32.45
CA PHE A 177 16.26 35.50 33.85
C PHE A 177 17.34 36.57 34.02
N ILE A 178 16.94 37.83 34.28
CA ILE A 178 17.89 38.88 34.60
C ILE A 178 18.44 38.52 35.98
N GLN A 179 19.66 38.03 35.99
CA GLN A 179 20.46 37.90 37.19
C GLN A 179 20.63 39.32 37.73
N SER A 180 19.97 39.65 38.84
CA SER A 180 20.15 40.93 39.51
C SER A 180 21.61 41.03 39.93
N ASP A 181 22.35 41.93 39.30
CA ASP A 181 23.71 42.29 39.70
C ASP A 181 23.70 42.66 41.19
N ASP A 182 24.46 41.86 41.94
CA ASP A 182 24.66 41.98 43.37
C ASP A 182 25.42 43.28 43.70
N LEU A 183 25.06 43.87 44.83
CA LEU A 183 25.49 45.16 45.31
C LEU A 183 27.02 45.27 45.42
N SER A 184 27.58 46.36 44.89
CA SER A 184 28.93 46.79 45.24
C SER A 184 28.99 47.24 46.70
N VAL A 185 29.60 46.43 47.56
CA VAL A 185 30.06 46.86 48.89
C VAL A 185 31.58 46.80 48.89
N SER A 186 32.23 47.97 48.88
CA SER A 186 33.68 48.09 49.03
C SER A 186 34.10 47.79 50.48
N PRO A 187 35.25 47.13 50.72
CA PRO A 187 35.72 46.83 52.07
C PRO A 187 36.29 48.09 52.76
N PRO A 188 36.29 48.15 54.11
CA PRO A 188 36.72 49.34 54.85
C PRO A 188 38.25 49.49 54.84
N PRO A 189 38.77 50.72 55.03
CA PRO A 189 40.20 51.00 54.98
C PRO A 189 40.94 50.49 56.23
N HIS A 190 42.24 50.25 56.03
CA HIS A 190 43.22 49.66 56.96
C HIS A 190 43.27 50.25 58.37
#